data_AF-A0AAX3XG47-F1
#
_entry.id   AF-A0AAX3XG47-F1
#
_cell.length_a   1.000
_cell.length_b   1.000
_cell.length_c   1.000
_cell.angle_alpha   90.00
_cell.angle_beta   90.00
_cell.angle_gamma   90.00
#
_symmetry.space_group_name_H-M   'P 1'
#
loop_
_entity.id
_entity.type
_entity.pdbx_description
1 polymer ?
#
loop_
_entity_poly.entity_id
_entity_poly.type
_entity_poly.pdbx_seq_one_letter_code
_entity_poly.pdbx_strand_id
1 'polypeptide(L)'
;MDKAKQPQVEEKLTFFDKVIEIIGHKLSWGYLFIVVISFYEIISRYVFNSPTDWVHETSIALAGFLMVYAGLFSYGRNKHIRVPILLDHVSNKWRNRLEIFSGIITLIFLGLLAYSSYFVARSAALSPSGEITLERSGSAWNPPIPGLLKIAIFVLFCLFFIQVIWKLKQRLTDSDK
;
A
#
# COMPACT_ATOMS: atom_id res chain seq x y z
N MET A 1 13.76 38.39 0.10
CA MET A 1 13.82 37.37 -0.97
C MET A 1 12.69 36.40 -0.72
N ASP A 2 11.48 36.80 -1.11
CA ASP A 2 10.25 36.02 -0.92
C ASP A 2 10.31 34.76 -1.76
N LYS A 3 10.56 33.61 -1.12
CA LYS A 3 10.25 32.33 -1.75
C LYS A 3 8.74 32.21 -1.77
N ALA A 4 8.12 32.73 -2.82
CA ALA A 4 6.74 32.43 -3.18
C ALA A 4 6.59 30.90 -3.10
N LYS A 5 5.87 30.45 -2.07
CA LYS A 5 5.49 29.07 -1.86
C LYS A 5 4.67 28.68 -3.09
N GLN A 6 5.33 28.09 -4.09
CA GLN A 6 4.62 27.63 -5.27
C GLN A 6 3.48 26.75 -4.76
N PRO A 7 2.22 27.06 -5.09
CA PRO A 7 1.11 26.28 -4.58
C PRO A 7 1.37 24.85 -5.03
N GLN A 8 1.43 23.92 -4.07
CA GLN A 8 1.35 22.51 -4.41
C GLN A 8 0.10 22.40 -5.24
N VAL A 9 0.23 22.08 -6.53
CA VAL A 9 -0.92 21.86 -7.40
C VAL A 9 -1.65 20.69 -6.77
N GLU A 10 -2.67 21.01 -5.98
CA GLU A 10 -3.47 20.05 -5.24
C GLU A 10 -4.31 19.35 -6.29
N GLU A 11 -3.72 18.28 -6.85
CA GLU A 11 -4.36 17.48 -7.87
C GLU A 11 -5.71 17.03 -7.33
N LYS A 12 -6.76 17.30 -8.11
CA LYS A 12 -8.13 17.01 -7.69
C LYS A 12 -8.23 15.53 -7.36
N LEU A 13 -8.61 15.23 -6.11
CA LEU A 13 -8.83 13.86 -5.67
C LEU A 13 -9.98 13.25 -6.48
N THR A 14 -9.69 12.14 -7.15
CA THR A 14 -10.69 11.33 -7.83
C THR A 14 -11.67 10.77 -6.80
N PHE A 15 -12.88 10.40 -7.22
CA PHE A 15 -13.82 9.70 -6.33
C PHE A 15 -13.17 8.46 -5.68
N PHE A 16 -12.39 7.71 -6.46
CA PHE A 16 -11.64 6.55 -5.98
C PHE A 16 -10.62 6.89 -4.88
N ASP A 17 -9.89 8.00 -5.04
CA ASP A 17 -8.91 8.46 -4.04
C ASP A 17 -9.61 8.80 -2.71
N LYS A 18 -10.80 9.40 -2.76
CA LYS A 18 -11.58 9.72 -1.56
C LYS A 18 -12.03 8.47 -0.80
N VAL A 19 -12.45 7.43 -1.52
CA VAL A 19 -12.82 6.14 -0.92
C VAL A 19 -11.61 5.49 -0.25
N ILE A 20 -10.46 5.46 -0.93
CA ILE A 20 -9.19 4.97 -0.37
C ILE A 20 -8.83 5.76 0.88
N GLU A 21 -9.02 7.08 0.88
CA GLU A 21 -8.67 7.92 2.01
C GLU A 21 -9.51 7.62 3.25
N ILE A 22 -10.84 7.50 3.09
CA ILE A 22 -11.76 7.18 4.17
C ILE A 22 -11.41 5.82 4.79
N ILE A 23 -11.16 4.82 3.94
CA ILE A 23 -10.77 3.48 4.39
C ILE A 23 -9.40 3.54 5.06
N GLY A 24 -8.44 4.28 4.51
CA GLY A 24 -7.10 4.47 5.07
C GLY A 24 -7.09 5.10 6.46
N HIS A 25 -7.95 6.09 6.70
CA HIS A 25 -8.12 6.69 8.03
C HIS A 25 -8.71 5.72 9.06
N LYS A 26 -9.52 4.75 8.64
CA LYS A 26 -9.99 3.68 9.53
C LYS A 26 -8.90 2.64 9.75
N LEU A 27 -8.19 2.26 8.70
CA LEU A 27 -7.12 1.27 8.76
C LEU A 27 -5.90 1.73 9.58
N SER A 28 -5.64 3.04 9.69
CA SER A 28 -4.53 3.55 10.50
C SER A 28 -4.63 3.17 11.99
N TRP A 29 -5.84 2.99 12.52
CA TRP A 29 -6.06 2.44 13.86
C TRP A 29 -5.51 1.02 14.03
N GLY A 30 -5.32 0.29 12.94
CA GLY A 30 -4.65 -1.01 12.95
C GLY A 30 -3.22 -0.95 13.48
N TYR A 31 -2.47 0.15 13.26
CA TYR A 31 -1.14 0.31 13.87
C TYR A 31 -1.22 0.44 15.39
N LEU A 32 -2.23 1.15 15.91
CA LEU A 32 -2.46 1.22 17.35
C LEU A 32 -2.80 -0.16 17.92
N PHE A 33 -3.64 -0.93 17.21
CA PHE A 33 -3.96 -2.30 17.59
C PHE A 33 -2.70 -3.18 17.69
N ILE A 34 -1.79 -3.10 16.70
CA ILE A 34 -0.48 -3.80 16.74
C ILE A 34 0.30 -3.47 18.01
N VAL A 35 0.36 -2.18 18.38
CA VAL A 35 1.06 -1.74 19.60
C VAL A 35 0.43 -2.35 20.86
N VAL A 36 -0.90 -2.32 20.95
CA VAL A 36 -1.65 -2.86 22.10
C VAL A 36 -1.41 -4.36 22.26
N ILE A 37 -1.55 -5.15 21.19
CA ILE A 37 -1.34 -6.60 21.27
C ILE A 37 0.14 -6.95 21.54
N SER A 38 1.09 -6.15 21.04
CA SER A 38 2.51 -6.33 21.33
C SER A 38 2.84 -6.06 22.79
N PHE A 39 2.23 -5.03 23.38
CA PHE A 39 2.38 -4.74 24.80
C PHE A 39 1.77 -5.84 25.68
N TYR A 40 0.60 -6.34 25.28
CA TYR A 40 -0.01 -7.52 25.90
C TYR A 40 0.92 -8.74 25.87
N GLU A 41 1.56 -9.04 24.74
CA GLU A 41 2.51 -10.16 24.63
C GLU A 41 3.71 -10.00 25.56
N ILE A 42 4.27 -8.79 25.67
CA ILE A 42 5.37 -8.50 26.60
C ILE A 42 4.91 -8.79 28.04
N ILE A 43 3.74 -8.31 28.46
CA ILE A 43 3.22 -8.59 29.81
C ILE A 43 3.01 -10.11 30.01
N SER A 44 2.35 -10.77 29.07
CA SER A 44 2.04 -12.20 29.14
C SER A 44 3.30 -13.05 29.31
N ARG A 45 4.34 -12.73 28.55
CA ARG A 45 5.61 -13.46 28.56
C ARG A 45 6.44 -13.16 29.80
N TYR A 46 6.61 -11.90 30.18
CA TYR A 46 7.57 -11.53 31.22
C TYR A 46 6.97 -11.47 32.63
N VAL A 47 5.67 -11.23 32.77
CA VAL A 47 4.98 -11.18 34.07
C VAL A 47 4.33 -12.51 34.39
N PHE A 48 3.63 -13.10 33.42
CA PHE A 48 2.84 -14.33 33.62
C PHE A 48 3.55 -15.60 33.14
N ASN A 49 4.74 -15.49 32.54
CA ASN A 49 5.49 -16.61 31.97
C ASN A 49 4.65 -17.47 30.99
N SER A 50 3.70 -16.84 30.29
CA SER A 50 2.75 -17.47 29.38
C SER A 50 2.82 -16.77 28.03
N PRO A 51 3.77 -17.15 27.14
CA PRO A 51 3.87 -16.54 25.81
C PRO A 51 2.63 -16.88 24.96
N THR A 52 2.24 -15.98 24.06
CA THR A 52 1.12 -16.25 23.14
C THR A 52 1.60 -16.68 21.75
N ASP A 53 0.86 -17.61 21.14
CA ASP A 53 1.22 -18.14 19.82
C ASP A 53 0.70 -17.28 18.65
N TRP A 54 -0.26 -16.38 18.90
CA TRP A 54 -0.99 -15.66 17.83
C TRP A 54 -0.55 -14.21 17.59
N VAL A 55 -0.01 -13.54 18.61
CA VAL A 55 0.27 -12.09 18.55
C VAL A 55 1.30 -11.78 17.47
N HIS A 56 2.38 -12.55 17.41
CA HIS A 56 3.48 -12.30 16.47
C HIS A 56 2.99 -12.34 15.02
N GLU A 57 2.26 -13.37 14.64
CA GLU A 57 1.75 -13.54 13.29
C GLU A 57 0.72 -12.49 12.91
N THR A 58 -0.21 -12.20 13.82
CA THR A 58 -1.23 -11.18 13.60
C THR A 58 -0.59 -9.81 13.40
N SER A 59 0.44 -9.49 14.19
CA SER A 59 1.17 -8.22 14.10
C SER A 59 1.88 -8.05 12.77
N ILE A 60 2.64 -9.07 12.33
CA ILE A 60 3.38 -9.02 11.06
C ILE A 60 2.43 -8.98 9.87
N ALA A 61 1.36 -9.77 9.89
CA ALA A 61 0.41 -9.81 8.79
C ALA A 61 -0.35 -8.49 8.64
N LEU A 62 -0.83 -7.93 9.75
CA LEU A 62 -1.51 -6.64 9.75
C LEU A 62 -0.55 -5.52 9.33
N ALA A 63 0.69 -5.52 9.83
CA ALA A 63 1.71 -4.55 9.42
C ALA A 63 2.00 -4.61 7.91
N GLY A 64 2.15 -5.82 7.35
CA GLY A 64 2.37 -6.04 5.91
C GLY A 64 1.21 -5.51 5.06
N PHE A 65 -0.03 -5.81 5.46
CA PHE A 65 -1.23 -5.31 4.78
C PHE A 65 -1.30 -3.78 4.83
N LEU A 66 -1.14 -3.19 6.03
CA LEU A 66 -1.20 -1.75 6.23
C LEU A 66 -0.10 -1.01 5.47
N MET A 67 1.09 -1.59 5.34
CA MET A 67 2.20 -0.99 4.60
C MET A 67 1.88 -0.82 3.11
N VAL A 68 1.33 -1.87 2.47
CA VAL A 68 0.93 -1.79 1.05
C VAL A 68 -0.21 -0.80 0.87
N TYR A 69 -1.20 -0.81 1.78
CA TYR A 69 -2.30 0.13 1.77
C TYR A 69 -1.83 1.59 1.96
N ALA A 70 -0.84 1.83 2.82
CA ALA A 70 -0.27 3.15 3.04
C ALA A 70 0.38 3.71 1.77
N GLY A 71 0.93 2.86 0.90
CA GLY A 71 1.40 3.24 -0.43
C GLY A 71 0.28 3.82 -1.30
N LEU A 72 -0.82 3.09 -1.41
CA LEU A 72 -2.05 3.48 -2.13
C LEU A 72 -2.61 4.83 -1.60
N PHE A 73 -2.74 4.93 -0.27
CA PHE A 73 -3.21 6.15 0.40
C PHE A 73 -2.30 7.35 0.13
N SER A 74 -0.99 7.17 0.26
CA SER A 74 0.00 8.24 0.07
C SER A 74 0.06 8.70 -1.38
N TYR A 75 -0.16 7.80 -2.35
CA TYR A 75 -0.17 8.14 -3.77
C TYR A 75 -1.39 8.99 -4.14
N GLY A 76 -2.56 8.67 -3.59
CA GLY A 76 -3.76 9.49 -3.72
C GLY A 76 -3.53 10.95 -3.29
N ARG A 77 -2.75 11.15 -2.21
CA ARG A 77 -2.36 12.46 -1.69
C ARG A 77 -1.10 13.08 -2.34
N ASN A 78 -0.56 12.49 -3.39
CA ASN A 78 0.70 12.94 -4.04
C ASN A 78 1.91 13.00 -3.09
N LYS A 79 1.91 12.16 -2.05
CA LYS A 79 2.98 12.04 -1.05
C LYS A 79 3.80 10.76 -1.19
N HIS A 80 3.44 9.88 -2.11
CA HIS A 80 4.21 8.65 -2.36
C HIS A 80 5.52 8.98 -3.08
N ILE A 81 6.61 9.07 -2.31
CA ILE A 81 7.99 9.35 -2.74
C ILE A 81 8.04 10.49 -3.77
N ARG A 82 7.64 11.68 -3.35
CA ARG A 82 7.75 12.91 -4.15
C ARG A 82 8.95 13.72 -3.66
N VAL A 83 9.78 14.18 -4.59
CA VAL A 83 10.88 15.12 -4.29
C VAL A 83 10.48 16.52 -4.75
N PRO A 84 9.73 17.28 -3.93
CA PRO A 84 9.20 18.58 -4.34
C PRO A 84 10.30 19.57 -4.70
N ILE A 85 11.44 19.53 -4.00
CA ILE A 85 12.57 20.42 -4.25
C ILE A 85 13.04 20.34 -5.71
N LEU A 86 13.11 19.14 -6.31
CA LEU A 86 13.52 19.00 -7.72
C LEU A 86 12.46 19.57 -8.68
N LEU A 87 11.18 19.42 -8.33
CA LEU A 87 10.06 19.90 -9.14
C LEU A 87 9.88 21.42 -9.06
N ASP A 88 10.31 22.04 -7.96
CA ASP A 88 10.18 23.48 -7.72
C ASP A 88 11.24 24.29 -8.50
N HIS A 89 12.36 23.68 -8.90
CA HIS A 89 13.46 24.32 -9.64
C HIS A 89 13.33 24.23 -11.16
N VAL A 90 12.34 23.49 -11.68
CA VAL A 90 12.11 23.33 -13.13
C VAL A 90 10.92 24.16 -13.59
N SER A 91 10.88 24.52 -14.88
CA SER A 91 9.74 25.22 -15.45
C SER A 91 8.48 24.33 -15.46
N ASN A 92 7.29 24.95 -15.46
CA ASN A 92 6.01 24.22 -15.40
C ASN A 92 5.86 23.12 -16.47
N LYS A 93 6.40 23.35 -17.68
CA LYS A 93 6.38 22.34 -18.76
C LYS A 93 7.23 21.11 -18.43
N TRP A 94 8.42 21.31 -17.86
CA TRP A 94 9.29 20.22 -17.44
C TRP A 94 8.78 19.52 -16.19
N ARG A 95 8.18 20.26 -15.25
CA ARG A 95 7.49 19.68 -14.09
C ARG A 95 6.42 18.68 -14.52
N ASN A 96 5.54 19.06 -15.45
CA ASN A 96 4.49 18.17 -15.94
C ASN A 96 5.07 16.92 -16.62
N ARG A 97 6.10 17.08 -17.46
CA ARG A 97 6.79 15.94 -18.10
C ARG A 97 7.43 14.98 -17.10
N LEU A 98 8.10 15.50 -16.07
CA LEU A 98 8.71 14.68 -15.01
C LEU A 98 7.65 13.95 -14.18
N GLU A 99 6.52 14.61 -13.89
CA GLU A 99 5.40 13.99 -13.19
C GLU A 99 4.73 12.87 -14.01
N ILE A 100 4.56 13.06 -15.32
CA ILE A 100 4.08 12.01 -16.25
C ILE A 100 5.08 10.86 -16.30
N PHE A 101 6.37 11.15 -16.44
CA PHE A 101 7.43 10.15 -16.47
C PHE A 101 7.46 9.32 -15.17
N SER A 102 7.39 9.98 -14.02
CA SER A 102 7.29 9.32 -12.71
C SER A 102 6.03 8.45 -12.62
N GLY A 103 4.90 8.91 -13.17
CA GLY A 103 3.67 8.14 -13.25
C GLY A 103 3.82 6.87 -14.09
N ILE A 104 4.48 6.96 -15.25
CA ILE A 104 4.75 5.80 -16.12
C ILE A 104 5.68 4.79 -15.43
N ILE A 105 6.75 5.25 -14.78
CA ILE A 105 7.64 4.36 -14.01
C ILE A 105 6.86 3.65 -12.91
N THR A 106 6.05 4.41 -12.16
CA THR A 106 5.22 3.85 -11.08
C THR A 106 4.26 2.81 -11.63
N LEU A 107 3.65 3.06 -12.79
CA LEU A 107 2.74 2.13 -13.47
C LEU A 107 3.46 0.83 -13.86
N ILE A 108 4.63 0.91 -14.47
CA ILE A 108 5.43 -0.27 -14.85
C ILE A 108 5.82 -1.07 -13.60
N PHE A 109 6.32 -0.38 -12.57
CA PHE A 109 6.71 -1.00 -11.31
C PHE A 109 5.54 -1.73 -10.64
N LEU A 110 4.38 -1.07 -10.53
CA LEU A 110 3.17 -1.69 -9.98
C LEU A 110 2.64 -2.82 -10.85
N GLY A 111 2.78 -2.73 -12.18
CA GLY A 111 2.43 -3.82 -13.10
C GLY A 111 3.28 -5.06 -12.86
N LEU A 112 4.60 -4.90 -12.67
CA LEU A 112 5.50 -5.99 -12.32
C LEU A 112 5.16 -6.57 -10.94
N LEU A 113 4.89 -5.73 -9.94
CA LEU A 113 4.48 -6.20 -8.61
C LEU A 113 3.14 -6.94 -8.64
N ALA A 114 2.15 -6.47 -9.39
CA ALA A 114 0.87 -7.15 -9.58
C ALA A 114 1.06 -8.50 -10.28
N TYR A 115 1.91 -8.56 -11.31
CA TYR A 115 2.25 -9.80 -11.99
C TYR A 115 2.95 -10.81 -11.06
N SER A 116 4.00 -10.40 -10.34
CA SER A 116 4.71 -11.27 -9.41
C SER A 116 3.81 -11.72 -8.25
N SER A 117 3.02 -10.80 -7.68
CA SER A 117 2.10 -11.12 -6.58
C SER A 117 0.96 -12.03 -7.01
N TYR A 118 0.53 -12.02 -8.28
CA TYR A 118 -0.42 -12.99 -8.80
C TYR A 118 0.10 -14.44 -8.66
N PHE A 119 1.35 -14.71 -9.05
CA PHE A 119 1.91 -16.07 -8.88
C PHE A 119 2.01 -16.46 -7.41
N VAL A 120 2.44 -15.53 -6.56
CA VAL A 120 2.54 -15.77 -5.11
C VAL A 120 1.17 -16.03 -4.50
N ALA A 121 0.15 -15.23 -4.84
CA ALA A 121 -1.22 -15.41 -4.37
C ALA A 121 -1.85 -16.70 -4.89
N ARG A 122 -1.60 -17.06 -6.15
CA ARG A 122 -2.08 -18.30 -6.76
C ARG A 122 -1.49 -19.51 -6.05
N SER A 123 -0.18 -19.55 -5.85
CA SER A 123 0.49 -20.65 -5.13
C SER A 123 0.09 -20.72 -3.66
N ALA A 124 -0.36 -19.61 -3.07
CA ALA A 124 -0.84 -19.57 -1.68
C ALA A 124 -2.31 -19.96 -1.52
N ALA A 125 -3.09 -19.99 -2.60
CA ALA A 125 -4.53 -20.27 -2.60
C ALA A 125 -4.90 -21.61 -3.25
N LEU A 126 -4.02 -22.14 -4.11
CA LEU A 126 -4.26 -23.36 -4.88
C LEU A 126 -3.12 -24.34 -4.68
N SER A 127 -3.49 -25.61 -4.46
CA SER A 127 -2.53 -26.72 -4.49
C SER A 127 -2.05 -26.97 -5.93
N PRO A 128 -0.94 -27.70 -6.12
CA PRO A 128 -0.51 -28.15 -7.45
C PRO A 128 -1.57 -28.99 -8.19
N SER A 129 -2.48 -29.66 -7.45
CA SER A 129 -3.62 -30.40 -8.00
C SER A 129 -4.83 -29.52 -8.35
N GLY A 130 -4.81 -28.22 -8.03
CA GLY A 130 -5.87 -27.27 -8.32
C GLY A 130 -6.95 -27.15 -7.24
N GLU A 131 -6.75 -27.77 -6.07
CA GLU A 131 -7.67 -27.67 -4.93
C GLU A 131 -7.46 -26.34 -4.20
N ILE A 132 -8.56 -25.73 -3.75
CA ILE A 132 -8.50 -24.49 -2.96
C ILE A 132 -7.95 -24.84 -1.58
N THR A 133 -6.69 -24.48 -1.34
CA THR A 133 -5.98 -24.71 -0.09
C THR A 133 -5.21 -23.45 0.27
N LEU A 134 -5.57 -22.86 1.40
CA LEU A 134 -4.87 -21.66 1.89
C LEU A 134 -3.58 -22.07 2.59
N GLU A 135 -2.48 -21.45 2.18
CA GLU A 135 -1.20 -21.55 2.86
C GLU A 135 -1.34 -21.11 4.33
N ARG A 136 -0.87 -21.99 5.21
CA ARG A 136 -0.83 -21.75 6.66
C ARG A 136 0.60 -21.46 7.09
N SER A 137 0.75 -20.80 8.23
CA SER A 137 2.05 -20.32 8.69
C SER A 137 3.03 -21.41 9.15
N GLY A 138 2.55 -22.61 9.47
CA GLY A 138 3.40 -23.69 9.99
C GLY A 138 3.95 -23.43 11.40
N SER A 139 3.45 -22.40 12.09
CA SER A 139 3.79 -22.08 13.47
C SER A 139 3.00 -22.93 14.48
N ALA A 140 3.19 -22.67 15.77
CA ALA A 140 2.37 -23.24 16.84
C ALA A 140 0.87 -22.91 16.70
N TRP A 141 0.52 -21.70 16.24
CA TRP A 141 -0.87 -21.29 16.03
C TRP A 141 -1.43 -21.74 14.66
N ASN A 142 -0.57 -21.80 13.64
CA ASN A 142 -0.85 -22.29 12.29
C ASN A 142 -2.10 -21.71 11.58
N PRO A 143 -2.41 -20.40 11.67
CA PRO A 143 -3.56 -19.84 10.96
C PRO A 143 -3.31 -19.74 9.44
N PRO A 144 -4.38 -19.65 8.62
CA PRO A 144 -4.28 -19.40 7.17
C PRO A 144 -4.00 -17.91 6.84
N ILE A 145 -3.37 -17.16 7.75
CA ILE A 145 -3.11 -15.72 7.60
C ILE A 145 -2.14 -15.42 6.45
N PRO A 146 -1.03 -16.16 6.26
CA PRO A 146 -0.11 -15.89 5.15
C PRO A 146 -0.77 -16.02 3.78
N GLY A 147 -1.62 -17.04 3.59
CA GLY A 147 -2.40 -17.21 2.37
C GLY A 147 -3.34 -16.03 2.11
N LEU A 148 -4.13 -15.65 3.12
CA LEU A 148 -5.04 -14.50 3.03
C LEU A 148 -4.29 -13.19 2.75
N LEU A 149 -3.14 -12.98 3.40
CA LEU A 149 -2.32 -11.79 3.22
C LEU A 149 -1.77 -11.69 1.80
N LYS A 150 -1.24 -12.78 1.25
CA LYS A 150 -0.70 -12.82 -0.13
C LYS A 150 -1.78 -12.47 -1.16
N ILE A 151 -2.99 -13.02 -0.99
CA ILE A 151 -4.15 -12.68 -1.83
C ILE A 151 -4.53 -11.21 -1.68
N ALA A 152 -4.60 -10.71 -0.44
CA ALA A 152 -4.94 -9.31 -0.17
C ALA A 152 -3.91 -8.34 -0.80
N ILE A 153 -2.61 -8.65 -0.71
CA ILE A 153 -1.54 -7.85 -1.31
C ILE A 153 -1.70 -7.78 -2.84
N PHE A 154 -1.99 -8.91 -3.50
CA PHE A 154 -2.26 -8.92 -4.95
C PHE A 154 -3.43 -8.00 -5.31
N VAL A 155 -4.55 -8.10 -4.58
CA VAL A 155 -5.71 -7.22 -4.79
C VAL A 155 -5.34 -5.76 -4.59
N LEU A 156 -4.58 -5.42 -3.55
CA LEU A 156 -4.13 -4.05 -3.30
C LEU A 156 -3.22 -3.52 -4.42
N PHE A 157 -2.32 -4.32 -4.96
CA PHE A 157 -1.50 -3.91 -6.11
C PHE A 157 -2.33 -3.69 -7.37
N CYS A 158 -3.34 -4.53 -7.64
CA CYS A 158 -4.28 -4.29 -8.73
C CYS A 158 -5.06 -2.98 -8.55
N LEU A 159 -5.56 -2.70 -7.34
CA LEU A 159 -6.24 -1.44 -7.04
C LEU A 159 -5.31 -0.23 -7.20
N PHE A 160 -4.05 -0.37 -6.79
CA PHE A 160 -3.05 0.68 -6.94
C PHE A 160 -2.70 0.93 -8.42
N PHE A 161 -2.53 -0.13 -9.19
CA PHE A 161 -2.32 -0.04 -10.63
C PHE A 161 -3.46 0.72 -11.32
N ILE A 162 -4.72 0.40 -10.97
CA ILE A 162 -5.90 1.11 -11.49
C ILE A 162 -5.90 2.59 -11.07
N GLN A 163 -5.56 2.90 -9.82
CA GLN A 163 -5.45 4.28 -9.32
C GLN A 163 -4.47 5.11 -10.16
N VAL A 164 -3.30 4.55 -10.46
CA VAL A 164 -2.24 5.21 -11.21
C VAL A 164 -2.68 5.47 -12.66
N ILE A 165 -3.36 4.51 -13.29
CA ILE A 165 -3.93 4.71 -14.64
C ILE A 165 -4.89 5.90 -14.65
N TRP A 166 -5.81 5.97 -13.68
CA TRP A 166 -6.78 7.05 -13.63
C TRP A 166 -6.13 8.42 -13.45
N LYS A 167 -5.20 8.54 -12.50
CA LYS A 167 -4.46 9.79 -12.31
C LYS A 167 -3.64 10.17 -13.53
N LEU A 168 -2.94 9.22 -14.15
CA LEU A 168 -2.14 9.48 -15.35
C LEU A 168 -3.02 9.97 -16.50
N LYS A 169 -4.19 9.35 -16.72
CA LYS A 169 -5.16 9.78 -17.74
C LYS A 169 -5.67 11.19 -17.47
N GLN A 170 -5.98 11.52 -16.22
CA GLN A 170 -6.42 12.86 -15.83
C GLN A 170 -5.32 13.90 -16.12
N ARG A 171 -4.07 13.62 -15.75
CA ARG A 171 -2.93 14.51 -16.03
C ARG A 171 -2.70 14.75 -17.51
N LEU A 172 -2.81 13.71 -18.34
CA LEU A 172 -2.68 13.85 -19.79
C LEU A 172 -3.80 14.74 -20.36
N THR A 173 -5.03 14.55 -19.88
CA THR A 173 -6.19 15.35 -20.31
C THR A 173 -6.07 16.82 -19.89
N ASP A 174 -5.53 17.09 -18.70
CA ASP A 174 -5.32 18.45 -18.20
C ASP A 174 -4.10 19.13 -18.85
N SER A 175 -3.17 18.37 -19.44
CA SER A 175 -2.01 18.91 -20.17
C SER A 175 -2.35 19.43 -21.58
N ASP A 176 -3.46 18.98 -22.17
CA ASP A 176 -3.91 19.39 -23.50
C ASP A 176 -4.80 20.66 -23.46
N LYS A 177 -5.16 21.14 -22.26
CA LYS A 177 -5.92 22.39 -22.04
C LYS A 177 -4.99 23.56 -21.71
#